data_AF-A0A942P4X5-F1
#
_entry.id   AF-A0A942P4X5-F1
#
_cell.length_a   1.000
_cell.length_b   1.000
_cell.length_c   1.000
_cell.angle_alpha   90.00
_cell.angle_beta   90.00
_cell.angle_gamma   90.00
#
_symmetry.space_group_name_H-M   'P 1'
#
loop_
_entity.id
_entity.type
_entity.pdbx_description
1 polymer ?
#
loop_
_entity_poly.entity_id
_entity_poly.type
_entity_poly.pdbx_seq_one_letter_code
_entity_poly.pdbx_strand_id
1 'polypeptide(L)' 'MTTKEILIGALQYYSIEVIKIEADKVTIGRNYEVEVEANELYKLISDGQVVAPFDDVDELCRFVLL' A
#
# COMPACT_ATOMS: atom_id res chain seq x y z
N MET A 1 9.42 -0.68 -14.36
CA MET A 1 8.44 -0.98 -13.31
C MET A 1 8.01 0.32 -12.70
N THR A 2 6.71 0.56 -12.61
CA THR A 2 6.14 1.71 -11.91
C THR A 2 6.06 1.43 -10.41
N THR A 3 6.04 2.48 -9.58
CA THR A 3 5.89 2.39 -8.11
C THR A 3 4.68 1.55 -7.69
N LYS A 4 3.60 1.57 -8.50
CA LYS A 4 2.40 0.74 -8.29
C LYS A 4 2.62 -0.73 -8.60
N GLU A 5 3.36 -1.08 -9.65
CA GLU A 5 3.67 -2.48 -9.95
C GLU A 5 4.53 -3.11 -8.84
N ILE A 6 5.46 -2.33 -8.27
CA ILE A 6 6.26 -2.73 -7.12
C ILE A 6 5.36 -2.98 -5.90
N LEU A 7 4.42 -2.07 -5.62
CA LEU A 7 3.43 -2.23 -4.56
C LEU A 7 2.60 -3.50 -4.73
N ILE A 8 2.00 -3.72 -5.90
CA ILE A 8 1.16 -4.90 -6.16
C ILE A 8 1.99 -6.18 -6.01
N GLY A 9 3.22 -6.20 -6.54
CA GLY A 9 4.12 -7.34 -6.39
C GLY A 9 4.47 -7.64 -4.93
N ALA A 10 4.75 -6.61 -4.13
CA ALA A 10 5.01 -6.76 -2.70
C ALA A 10 3.77 -7.27 -1.96
N LEU A 11 2.60 -6.68 -2.18
CA LEU A 11 1.35 -7.13 -1.58
C LEU A 11 1.06 -8.60 -1.88
N GLN A 12 1.29 -9.04 -3.12
CA GLN A 12 1.18 -10.45 -3.50
C GLN A 12 2.23 -11.34 -2.83
N TYR A 13 3.49 -10.91 -2.77
CA TYR A 13 4.57 -11.64 -2.09
C TYR A 13 4.26 -11.86 -0.61
N TYR A 14 3.75 -10.84 0.06
CA TYR A 14 3.35 -10.88 1.47
C TYR A 14 1.97 -11.55 1.71
N SER A 15 1.31 -12.04 0.66
CA SER A 15 -0.06 -12.60 0.73
C SER A 15 -1.09 -11.65 1.37
N ILE A 16 -0.92 -10.33 1.14
CA ILE A 16 -1.87 -9.31 1.56
C ILE A 16 -3.02 -9.27 0.55
N GLU A 17 -4.24 -9.38 1.05
CA GLU A 17 -5.44 -9.33 0.21
C GLU A 17 -5.58 -7.94 -0.45
N VAL A 18 -5.67 -7.91 -1.77
CA VAL A 18 -5.98 -6.71 -2.54
C VAL A 18 -7.46 -6.72 -2.90
N ILE A 19 -8.21 -5.76 -2.38
CA ILE A 19 -9.66 -5.64 -2.57
C ILE A 19 -9.96 -4.84 -3.84
N LYS A 20 -9.24 -3.74 -4.07
CA LYS A 20 -9.49 -2.83 -5.18
C LYS A 20 -8.20 -2.14 -5.61
N ILE A 21 -8.01 -2.00 -6.92
CA ILE A 21 -6.89 -1.25 -7.52
C ILE A 21 -7.49 -0.08 -8.30
N GLU A 22 -7.04 1.13 -7.99
CA GLU A 22 -7.40 2.37 -8.66
C GLU A 22 -6.17 2.97 -9.37
N ALA A 23 -6.29 4.21 -9.85
CA ALA A 23 -5.20 4.86 -10.59
C ALA A 23 -3.97 5.09 -9.70
N ASP A 24 -4.19 5.75 -8.57
CA ASP A 24 -3.22 6.19 -7.56
C ASP A 24 -3.40 5.49 -6.18
N LYS A 25 -4.41 4.64 -6.02
CA LYS A 25 -4.73 4.01 -4.72
C LYS A 25 -4.98 2.52 -4.85
N VAL A 26 -4.64 1.76 -3.81
CA VAL A 26 -4.91 0.32 -3.69
C VAL A 26 -5.58 0.05 -2.35
N THR A 27 -6.82 -0.43 -2.36
CA THR A 27 -7.50 -0.90 -1.16
C THR A 27 -7.07 -2.33 -0.88
N ILE A 28 -6.62 -2.58 0.34
CA ILE A 28 -6.18 -3.88 0.84
C ILE A 28 -7.05 -4.33 2.02
N GLY A 29 -6.88 -5.58 2.43
CA GLY A 29 -7.56 -6.16 3.59
C GLY A 29 -7.44 -5.32 4.86
N ARG A 30 -8.30 -5.59 5.86
CA ARG A 30 -8.33 -4.91 7.16
C ARG A 30 -8.68 -3.40 7.11
N ASN A 31 -9.43 -2.96 6.10
CA ASN A 31 -9.81 -1.55 5.89
C ASN A 31 -8.60 -0.60 5.74
N TYR A 32 -7.51 -1.11 5.15
CA TYR A 32 -6.37 -0.30 4.80
C TYR A 32 -6.44 0.11 3.33
N GLU A 33 -5.91 1.29 3.04
CA GLU A 33 -5.75 1.82 1.69
C GLU A 33 -4.32 2.32 1.54
N VAL A 34 -3.71 2.07 0.39
CA VAL A 34 -2.36 2.52 0.07
C VAL A 34 -2.44 3.47 -1.10
N GLU A 35 -2.14 4.73 -0.87
CA GLU A 35 -2.05 5.75 -1.93
C GLU A 35 -0.58 5.90 -2.37
N VAL A 36 -0.35 5.87 -3.69
CA VAL A 36 0.95 6.01 -4.32
C VAL A 36 1.12 7.45 -4.77
N GLU A 37 2.03 8.17 -4.13
CA GLU A 37 2.31 9.57 -4.45
C GLU A 37 3.39 9.73 -5.53
N ALA A 38 3.42 10.90 -6.17
CA ALA A 38 4.38 11.23 -7.21
C ALA A 38 5.86 11.23 -6.77
N ASN A 39 6.13 11.28 -5.47
CA ASN A 39 7.48 11.25 -4.89
C ASN A 39 7.91 9.83 -4.47
N GLU A 40 7.28 8.79 -5.03
CA GLU A 40 7.57 7.39 -4.71
C GLU A 40 7.26 7.01 -3.24
N LEU A 41 6.43 7.80 -2.57
CA LEU A 41 5.93 7.53 -1.22
C LEU A 41 4.62 6.75 -1.27
N TYR A 42 4.47 5.83 -0.33
CA TYR A 42 3.27 5.06 -0.08
C TYR A 42 2.60 5.57 1.19
N LYS A 43 1.43 6.17 1.07
CA LYS A 43 0.62 6.56 2.24
C LYS A 43 -0.29 5.41 2.63
N LEU A 44 -0.11 4.88 3.84
CA LEU A 44 -1.08 3.99 4.45
C LEU A 44 -2.19 4.81 5.08
N ILE A 45 -3.42 4.54 4.68
CA ILE A 45 -4.64 5.16 5.16
C ILE A 45 -5.47 4.07 5.82
N SER A 46 -6.04 4.37 6.98
CA SER A 46 -6.97 3.50 7.70
C SER A 46 -8.14 4.34 8.18
N ASP A 47 -9.37 3.90 7.88
CA ASP A 47 -10.60 4.63 8.26
C ASP A 47 -10.60 6.12 7.84
N GLY A 48 -10.04 6.40 6.66
CA GLY A 48 -9.91 7.77 6.12
C GLY A 48 -8.83 8.64 6.78
N GLN A 49 -8.03 8.10 7.70
CA GLN A 49 -6.91 8.80 8.33
C GLN A 49 -5.57 8.26 7.84
N VAL A 50 -4.62 9.16 7.56
CA VAL A 50 -3.25 8.77 7.23
C VAL A 50 -2.59 8.21 8.49
N VAL A 51 -2.24 6.93 8.44
CA VAL A 51 -1.55 6.21 9.52
C VAL A 51 -0.07 6.56 9.50
N ALA A 52 0.57 6.36 8.34
CA ALA A 52 1.98 6.65 8.14
C ALA A 52 2.33 6.74 6.65
N PRO A 53 3.29 7.61 6.27
CA PRO A 53 3.97 7.53 4.98
C PRO A 53 5.11 6.50 5.06
N PHE A 54 5.33 5.77 3.97
CA PHE A 54 6.44 4.83 3.80
C PHE A 54 7.17 5.16 2.50
N ASP A 55 8.51 5.20 2.52
CA ASP A 55 9.33 5.22 1.30
C ASP A 55 9.76 3.82 0.85
N ASP A 56 9.59 2.81 1.71
CA ASP A 56 9.90 1.41 1.44
C ASP A 56 8.63 0.54 1.48
N VAL A 57 8.37 -0.16 0.38
CA VAL A 57 7.18 -1.02 0.23
C VAL A 57 7.23 -2.22 1.17
N ASP A 58 8.42 -2.68 1.51
CA ASP A 58 8.64 -3.86 2.34
C ASP A 58 8.34 -3.53 3.80
N GLU A 59 8.76 -2.35 4.26
CA GLU A 59 8.37 -1.77 5.55
C GLU A 59 6.85 -1.58 5.64
N LEU A 60 6.20 -1.04 4.59
CA LEU A 60 4.74 -0.91 4.54
C LEU A 60 4.05 -2.27 4.70
N CYS A 61 4.47 -3.28 3.93
CA CYS A 61 3.87 -4.60 3.99
C CYS A 61 4.06 -5.24 5.38
N ARG A 62 5.25 -5.10 5.96
CA ARG A 62 5.52 -5.56 7.33
C ARG A 62 4.63 -4.86 8.36
N PHE A 63 4.41 -3.56 8.22
CA PHE A 63 3.51 -2.80 9.08
C PHE A 63 2.06 -3.30 9.00
N VAL A 64 1.56 -3.59 7.80
CA VAL A 64 0.19 -4.09 7.58
C VAL A 64 -0.03 -5.49 8.20
N LEU A 65 1.04 -6.30 8.28
CA LEU A 65 1.01 -7.66 8.83
C LEU A 65 1.12 -7.74 10.35
N LEU A 66 1.58 -6.68 11.02
CA LEU A 66 1.55 -6.58 12.48
C LEU A 66 0.11 -6.64 13.02
#